data_AF-A0A6H1WZJ5-F1
#
_entry.id   AF-A0A6H1WZJ5-F1
#
_cell.length_a   1.000
_cell.length_b   1.000
_cell.length_c   1.000
_cell.angle_alpha   90.00
_cell.angle_beta   90.00
_cell.angle_gamma   90.00
#
_symmetry.space_group_name_H-M   'P 1'
#
loop_
_entity.id
_entity.type
_entity.pdbx_description
1 polymer ?
#
loop_
_entity_poly.entity_id
_entity_poly.type
_entity_poly.pdbx_seq_one_letter_code
_entity_poly.pdbx_strand_id
1 'polypeptide(L)'
;MISPIILKSLNSSLQIMQESEILELNEKSQIYGLTLNKEDVQEIINSRNNTLKNYGRIELDINVTKRIIENLYKSQYTDKDDYVEVINDLQEIFYYLKNETLDQISDIEIIEIIDEFYNNCSGRVDIVQEKSEEFAKKYRWGIDGEM
;
A
#
# COMPACT_ATOMS: atom_id res chain seq x y z
N MET A 1 3.19 -14.83 -29.86
CA MET A 1 3.99 -15.14 -28.65
C MET A 1 4.95 -13.99 -28.43
N ILE A 2 4.92 -13.33 -27.27
CA ILE A 2 5.91 -12.33 -26.89
C ILE A 2 7.20 -13.08 -26.51
N SER A 3 8.35 -12.62 -27.02
CA SER A 3 9.65 -13.24 -26.70
C SER A 3 9.99 -13.11 -25.21
N PRO A 4 10.55 -14.15 -24.55
CA PRO A 4 10.99 -14.09 -23.15
C PRO A 4 11.98 -12.94 -22.88
N ILE A 5 12.79 -12.57 -23.87
CA ILE A 5 13.75 -11.46 -23.76
C ILE A 5 13.02 -10.12 -23.67
N ILE A 6 11.98 -9.93 -24.50
CA ILE A 6 11.16 -8.72 -24.50
C ILE A 6 10.43 -8.60 -23.17
N LEU A 7 9.85 -9.71 -22.67
CA LEU A 7 9.17 -9.72 -21.37
C LEU A 7 10.12 -9.37 -20.22
N LYS A 8 11.33 -9.96 -20.19
CA LYS A 8 12.34 -9.63 -19.18
C LYS A 8 12.74 -8.16 -19.24
N SER A 9 12.98 -7.63 -20.43
CA SER A 9 13.35 -6.22 -20.61
C SER A 9 12.25 -5.27 -20.14
N LEU A 10 10.99 -5.56 -20.47
CA LEU A 10 9.84 -4.78 -20.03
C LEU A 10 9.70 -4.78 -18.50
N ASN A 11 9.86 -5.96 -17.88
CA ASN A 11 9.81 -6.07 -16.42
C ASN A 11 10.91 -5.26 -15.74
N SER A 12 12.14 -5.29 -16.28
CA SER A 12 13.23 -4.48 -15.75
C SER A 12 12.99 -2.98 -15.91
N SER A 13 12.47 -2.53 -17.05
CA SER A 13 12.12 -1.12 -17.26
C SER A 13 10.99 -0.66 -16.34
N LEU A 14 9.99 -1.52 -16.10
CA LEU A 14 8.90 -1.26 -15.17
C LEU A 14 9.42 -1.10 -13.74
N GLN A 15 10.28 -2.02 -13.29
CA GLN A 15 10.86 -1.93 -11.95
C GLN A 15 11.67 -0.65 -11.75
N ILE A 16 12.47 -0.23 -12.74
CA ILE A 16 13.24 1.03 -12.67
C ILE A 16 12.31 2.24 -12.55
N MET A 17 11.19 2.25 -13.28
CA MET A 17 10.18 3.32 -13.19
C MET A 17 9.56 3.37 -11.79
N GLN A 18 9.11 2.21 -11.27
CA GLN A 18 8.51 2.12 -9.94
C GLN A 18 9.49 2.53 -8.83
N GLU A 19 10.74 2.09 -8.91
CA GLU A 19 11.81 2.50 -7.98
C GLU A 19 12.00 4.02 -7.99
N SER A 20 12.07 4.63 -9.18
CA SER A 20 12.21 6.09 -9.34
C SER A 20 11.03 6.84 -8.69
N GLU A 21 9.80 6.43 -8.99
CA GLU A 21 8.61 7.12 -8.50
C GLU A 21 8.45 7.09 -6.97
N ILE A 22 8.91 6.01 -6.32
CA ILE A 22 8.90 5.94 -4.85
C ILE A 22 10.04 6.78 -4.27
N LEU A 23 11.25 6.72 -4.85
CA LEU A 23 12.39 7.52 -4.38
C LEU A 23 12.14 9.04 -4.50
N GLU A 24 11.39 9.47 -5.52
CA GLU A 24 10.98 10.88 -5.68
C GLU A 24 10.14 11.40 -4.51
N LEU A 25 9.44 10.53 -3.76
CA LEU A 25 8.65 10.94 -2.59
C LEU A 25 9.55 11.48 -1.46
N ASN A 26 10.83 11.10 -1.43
CA ASN A 26 11.81 11.62 -0.47
C ASN A 26 11.97 13.14 -0.54
N GLU A 27 11.70 13.77 -1.70
CA GLU A 27 11.73 15.23 -1.83
C GLU A 27 10.79 15.91 -0.83
N LYS A 28 9.63 15.28 -0.56
CA LYS A 28 8.63 15.76 0.39
C LYS A 28 8.78 15.13 1.77
N SER A 29 9.03 13.82 1.87
CA SER A 29 9.01 13.12 3.16
C SER A 29 10.20 13.45 4.06
N GLN A 30 11.34 13.90 3.49
CA GLN A 30 12.54 14.23 4.26
C GLN A 30 12.32 15.31 5.33
N ILE A 31 11.38 16.24 5.13
CA ILE A 31 11.08 17.30 6.11
C ILE A 31 10.41 16.74 7.37
N TYR A 32 9.83 15.54 7.27
CA TYR A 32 9.24 14.79 8.36
C TYR A 32 10.24 13.81 8.99
N GLY A 33 11.50 13.80 8.52
CA GLY A 33 12.54 12.88 8.99
C GLY A 33 12.45 11.46 8.40
N LEU A 34 11.61 11.27 7.38
CA LEU A 34 11.35 9.97 6.76
C LEU A 34 11.94 9.94 5.35
N THR A 35 12.86 9.01 5.09
CA THR A 35 13.50 8.83 3.78
C THR A 35 13.71 7.36 3.48
N LEU A 36 13.41 6.94 2.26
CA LEU A 36 13.64 5.59 1.75
C LEU A 36 14.92 5.55 0.93
N ASN A 37 15.82 4.61 1.23
CA ASN A 37 16.95 4.30 0.35
C ASN A 37 16.52 3.32 -0.75
N LYS A 38 17.47 2.91 -1.61
CA LYS A 38 17.16 2.03 -2.73
C LYS A 38 16.73 0.62 -2.26
N GLU A 39 17.39 0.10 -1.25
CA GLU A 39 17.10 -1.20 -0.65
C GLU A 39 15.69 -1.22 -0.04
N ASP A 40 15.30 -0.16 0.68
CA ASP A 40 13.95 0.00 1.25
C ASP A 40 12.89 -0.04 0.14
N VAL A 41 13.11 0.71 -0.95
CA VAL A 41 12.18 0.74 -2.09
C VAL A 41 12.07 -0.62 -2.78
N GLN A 42 13.18 -1.35 -2.90
CA GLN A 42 13.17 -2.71 -3.42
C GLN A 42 12.36 -3.66 -2.54
N GLU A 43 12.48 -3.53 -1.22
CA GLU A 43 11.67 -4.30 -0.27
C GLU A 43 10.18 -4.02 -0.45
N ILE A 44 9.79 -2.74 -0.52
CA ILE A 44 8.39 -2.31 -0.71
C ILE A 44 7.79 -2.88 -2.00
N ILE A 45 8.52 -2.80 -3.11
CA ILE A 45 8.07 -3.33 -4.41
C ILE A 45 7.98 -4.86 -4.37
N ASN A 46 8.93 -5.54 -3.73
CA ASN A 46 8.92 -7.00 -3.61
C ASN A 46 7.74 -7.48 -2.76
N SER A 47 7.51 -6.82 -1.62
CA SER A 47 6.35 -7.08 -0.74
C SER A 47 5.05 -6.90 -1.51
N ARG A 48 4.89 -5.77 -2.22
CA ARG A 48 3.74 -5.50 -3.09
C ARG A 48 3.48 -6.62 -4.10
N ASN A 49 4.52 -6.99 -4.83
CA ASN A 49 4.42 -8.00 -5.89
C ASN A 49 4.03 -9.37 -5.31
N ASN A 50 4.52 -9.70 -4.11
CA ASN A 50 4.12 -10.91 -3.41
C ASN A 50 2.63 -10.85 -3.00
N THR A 51 2.19 -9.74 -2.42
CA THR A 51 0.78 -9.52 -2.04
C THR A 51 -0.16 -9.62 -3.24
N LEU A 52 0.14 -8.90 -4.33
CA LEU A 52 -0.64 -8.99 -5.57
C LEU A 52 -0.72 -10.42 -6.09
N LYS A 53 0.40 -11.15 -6.11
CA LYS A 53 0.44 -12.55 -6.53
C LYS A 53 -0.43 -13.43 -5.63
N ASN A 54 -0.40 -13.25 -4.32
CA ASN A 54 -1.19 -14.01 -3.36
C ASN A 54 -2.69 -13.78 -3.52
N TYR A 55 -3.09 -12.55 -3.86
CA TYR A 55 -4.48 -12.20 -4.19
C TYR A 55 -4.86 -12.45 -5.67
N GLY A 56 -3.95 -12.98 -6.49
CA GLY A 56 -4.23 -13.25 -7.91
C GLY A 56 -4.42 -12.00 -8.77
N ARG A 57 -3.84 -10.86 -8.37
CA ARG A 57 -3.98 -9.54 -9.01
C ARG A 57 -2.78 -9.23 -9.90
N ILE A 58 -3.01 -8.44 -10.95
CA ILE A 58 -1.97 -7.91 -11.85
C ILE A 58 -2.16 -6.40 -11.93
N GLU A 59 -1.24 -5.64 -11.34
CA GLU A 59 -1.26 -4.18 -11.35
C GLU A 59 0.15 -3.63 -11.66
N LEU A 60 0.23 -2.78 -12.69
CA LEU A 60 1.51 -2.29 -13.22
C LEU A 60 1.91 -0.94 -12.63
N ASP A 61 0.97 -0.04 -12.38
CA ASP A 61 1.28 1.24 -11.73
C ASP A 61 1.52 1.07 -10.23
N ILE A 62 2.09 2.10 -9.60
CA ILE A 62 2.50 2.10 -8.19
C ILE A 62 1.74 3.16 -7.38
N ASN A 63 0.60 3.65 -7.89
CA ASN A 63 -0.11 4.80 -7.32
C ASN A 63 -0.65 4.53 -5.92
N VAL A 64 -1.14 3.31 -5.66
CA VAL A 64 -1.62 2.90 -4.32
C VAL A 64 -0.50 3.01 -3.30
N THR A 65 0.65 2.41 -3.58
CA THR A 65 1.84 2.47 -2.71
C THR A 65 2.28 3.91 -2.47
N LYS A 66 2.34 4.74 -3.52
CA LYS A 66 2.71 6.16 -3.38
C LYS A 66 1.75 6.91 -2.47
N ARG A 67 0.43 6.69 -2.61
CA ARG A 67 -0.58 7.35 -1.77
C ARG A 67 -0.49 6.90 -0.31
N ILE A 68 -0.24 5.61 -0.05
CA ILE A 68 0.01 5.10 1.30
C ILE A 68 1.22 5.80 1.92
N ILE A 69 2.35 5.87 1.19
CA ILE A 69 3.55 6.59 1.61
C ILE A 69 3.26 8.07 1.87
N GLU A 70 2.50 8.73 0.99
CA GLU A 70 2.10 10.13 1.13
C GLU A 70 1.24 10.44 2.35
N ASN A 71 0.48 9.47 2.84
CA ASN A 71 -0.29 9.59 4.08
C ASN A 71 0.59 9.30 5.29
N LEU A 72 1.38 8.23 5.24
CA LEU A 72 2.24 7.79 6.32
C LEU A 72 3.26 8.84 6.73
N TYR A 73 3.94 9.49 5.77
CA TYR A 73 4.96 10.48 6.15
C TYR A 73 4.39 11.73 6.82
N LYS A 74 3.08 11.97 6.71
CA LYS A 74 2.39 13.09 7.37
C LYS A 74 1.83 12.71 8.74
N SER A 75 1.74 11.41 9.05
CA SER A 75 1.21 10.94 10.32
C SER A 75 2.23 11.13 11.44
N GLN A 76 1.75 11.51 12.61
CA GLN A 76 2.57 11.64 13.82
C GLN A 76 2.96 10.28 14.44
N TYR A 77 2.38 9.18 13.94
CA TYR A 77 2.55 7.84 14.51
C TYR A 77 3.53 6.97 13.72
N THR A 78 4.11 7.50 12.64
CA THR A 78 5.10 6.82 11.82
C THR A 78 6.48 7.37 12.12
N ASP A 79 7.47 6.51 12.32
CA ASP A 79 8.85 6.94 12.43
C ASP A 79 9.76 6.14 11.51
N LYS A 80 11.06 6.45 11.52
CA LYS A 80 12.01 5.87 10.57
C LYS A 80 12.30 4.38 10.83
N ASP A 81 12.11 3.92 12.07
CA ASP A 81 12.51 2.59 12.51
C ASP A 81 11.49 1.54 12.02
N ASP A 82 10.23 1.94 11.83
CA ASP A 82 9.14 1.08 11.34
C ASP A 82 8.59 1.46 9.96
N TYR A 83 9.10 2.53 9.33
CA TYR A 83 8.51 3.09 8.11
C TYR A 83 8.25 2.08 6.99
N VAL A 84 9.24 1.24 6.68
CA VAL A 84 9.14 0.22 5.61
C VAL A 84 8.14 -0.87 5.98
N GLU A 85 8.16 -1.31 7.24
CA GLU A 85 7.24 -2.32 7.78
C GLU A 85 5.80 -1.83 7.69
N VAL A 86 5.52 -0.62 8.17
CA VAL A 86 4.17 -0.02 8.12
C VAL A 86 3.69 0.18 6.68
N ILE A 87 4.55 0.62 5.74
CA ILE A 87 4.17 0.72 4.32
C ILE A 87 3.73 -0.64 3.78
N ASN A 88 4.48 -1.70 4.08
CA ASN A 88 4.20 -3.05 3.62
C ASN A 88 2.87 -3.57 4.18
N ASP A 89 2.64 -3.39 5.48
CA ASP A 89 1.44 -3.88 6.14
C ASP A 89 0.18 -3.15 5.67
N LEU A 90 0.21 -1.81 5.58
CA LEU A 90 -0.94 -1.04 5.11
C LEU A 90 -1.27 -1.34 3.64
N GLN A 91 -0.25 -1.63 2.83
CA GLN A 91 -0.46 -2.09 1.46
C GLN A 91 -1.08 -3.50 1.41
N GLU A 92 -0.70 -4.41 2.31
CA GLU A 92 -1.35 -5.71 2.42
C GLU A 92 -2.83 -5.57 2.83
N ILE A 93 -3.11 -4.71 3.82
CA ILE A 93 -4.48 -4.38 4.25
C ILE A 93 -5.29 -3.77 3.10
N PHE A 94 -4.69 -2.90 2.28
CA PHE A 94 -5.35 -2.37 1.08
C PHE A 94 -5.80 -3.49 0.14
N TYR A 95 -4.90 -4.39 -0.22
CA TYR A 95 -5.23 -5.47 -1.16
C TYR A 95 -6.18 -6.51 -0.56
N TYR A 96 -6.10 -6.73 0.75
CA TYR A 96 -7.13 -7.47 1.49
C TYR A 96 -8.50 -6.83 1.30
N LEU A 97 -8.67 -5.55 1.64
CA LEU A 97 -9.96 -4.85 1.51
C LEU A 97 -10.47 -4.85 0.07
N LYS A 98 -9.58 -4.62 -0.91
CA LYS A 98 -9.94 -4.65 -2.33
C LYS A 98 -10.50 -6.00 -2.76
N ASN A 99 -9.89 -7.08 -2.31
CA ASN A 99 -10.35 -8.44 -2.56
C ASN A 99 -11.67 -8.74 -1.85
N GLU A 100 -11.78 -8.39 -0.57
CA GLU A 100 -12.94 -8.75 0.23
C GLU A 100 -14.21 -8.00 -0.19
N THR A 101 -14.04 -6.79 -0.73
CA THR A 101 -15.11 -5.94 -1.27
C THR A 101 -15.37 -6.20 -2.75
N LEU A 102 -14.74 -7.20 -3.37
CA LEU A 102 -14.91 -7.55 -4.79
C LEU A 102 -14.72 -6.35 -5.74
N ASP A 103 -13.74 -5.50 -5.43
CA ASP A 103 -13.42 -4.29 -6.18
C ASP A 103 -14.57 -3.25 -6.27
N GLN A 104 -15.62 -3.38 -5.43
CA GLN A 104 -16.77 -2.48 -5.44
C GLN A 104 -16.50 -1.13 -4.76
N ILE A 105 -15.46 -1.05 -3.92
CA ILE A 105 -14.97 0.19 -3.32
C ILE A 105 -13.76 0.70 -4.11
N SER A 106 -13.70 2.00 -4.37
CA SER A 106 -12.60 2.60 -5.13
C SER A 106 -11.29 2.61 -4.33
N ASP A 107 -10.17 2.69 -5.04
CA ASP A 107 -8.84 2.71 -4.39
C ASP A 107 -8.69 3.93 -3.46
N ILE A 108 -9.27 5.07 -3.86
CA ILE A 108 -9.25 6.30 -3.06
C ILE A 108 -9.96 6.08 -1.74
N GLU A 109 -11.17 5.51 -1.77
CA GLU A 109 -11.96 5.24 -0.56
C GLU A 109 -11.26 4.24 0.37
N ILE A 110 -10.67 3.16 -0.17
CA ILE A 110 -9.94 2.19 0.67
C ILE A 110 -8.72 2.85 1.33
N ILE A 111 -7.98 3.68 0.59
CA ILE A 111 -6.81 4.39 1.13
C ILE A 111 -7.24 5.38 2.24
N GLU A 112 -8.35 6.10 2.06
CA GLU A 112 -8.91 7.00 3.07
C GLU A 112 -9.33 6.24 4.34
N ILE A 113 -9.99 5.08 4.20
CA ILE A 113 -10.37 4.22 5.33
C ILE A 113 -9.14 3.74 6.11
N ILE A 114 -8.10 3.28 5.41
CA ILE A 114 -6.88 2.78 6.05
C ILE A 114 -6.14 3.92 6.77
N ASP A 115 -6.03 5.10 6.15
CA ASP A 115 -5.41 6.27 6.77
C ASP A 115 -6.18 6.72 8.03
N GLU A 116 -7.52 6.76 7.96
CA GLU A 116 -8.36 7.04 9.11
C GLU A 116 -8.13 6.02 10.24
N PHE A 117 -8.13 4.71 9.92
CA PHE A 117 -7.91 3.66 10.90
C PHE A 117 -6.52 3.76 11.53
N TYR A 118 -5.48 3.99 10.73
CA TYR A 118 -4.11 4.12 11.20
C TYR A 118 -3.97 5.28 12.20
N ASN A 119 -4.51 6.45 11.87
CA ASN A 119 -4.44 7.61 12.76
C ASN A 119 -5.33 7.45 14.01
N ASN A 120 -6.53 6.87 13.87
CA ASN A 120 -7.45 6.63 14.98
C ASN A 120 -6.96 5.53 15.94
N CYS A 121 -6.07 4.65 15.47
CA CYS A 121 -5.46 3.59 16.27
C CYS A 121 -4.03 3.92 16.73
N SER A 122 -3.62 5.19 16.63
CA SER A 122 -2.29 5.65 17.05
C SER A 122 -1.13 4.86 16.41
N GLY A 123 -1.26 4.56 15.12
CA GLY A 123 -0.24 3.83 14.34
C GLY A 123 -0.25 2.31 14.53
N ARG A 124 -1.16 1.76 15.34
CA ARG A 124 -1.21 0.33 15.65
C ARG A 124 -1.79 -0.48 14.49
N VAL A 125 -0.91 -0.94 13.61
CA VAL A 125 -1.24 -1.72 12.41
C VAL A 125 -2.03 -2.99 12.72
N ASP A 126 -1.74 -3.66 13.84
CA ASP A 126 -2.50 -4.82 14.31
C ASP A 126 -3.99 -4.49 14.51
N ILE A 127 -4.29 -3.32 15.07
CA ILE A 127 -5.66 -2.84 15.26
C ILE A 127 -6.28 -2.35 13.93
N VAL A 128 -5.47 -1.77 13.04
CA VAL A 128 -5.93 -1.40 11.68
C VAL A 128 -6.42 -2.64 10.95
N GLN A 129 -5.65 -3.73 11.01
CA GLN A 129 -6.02 -5.01 10.40
C GLN A 129 -7.35 -5.53 10.95
N GLU A 130 -7.51 -5.59 12.27
CA GLU A 130 -8.77 -6.01 12.91
C GLU A 130 -9.97 -5.18 12.43
N LYS A 131 -9.84 -3.84 12.40
CA LYS A 131 -10.90 -2.94 11.91
C LYS A 131 -11.20 -3.12 10.43
N SER A 132 -10.18 -3.34 9.60
CA SER A 132 -10.36 -3.63 8.17
C SER A 132 -11.10 -4.94 7.95
N GLU A 133 -10.82 -5.98 8.73
CA GLU A 133 -11.59 -7.23 8.68
C GLU A 133 -13.04 -7.04 9.11
N GLU A 134 -13.29 -6.28 10.17
CA GLU A 134 -14.66 -5.95 10.60
C GLU A 134 -15.42 -5.17 9.53
N PHE A 135 -14.77 -4.17 8.92
CA PHE A 135 -15.33 -3.39 7.82
C PHE A 135 -15.71 -4.30 6.64
N ALA A 136 -14.80 -5.17 6.19
CA ALA A 136 -15.06 -6.10 5.10
C ALA A 136 -16.22 -7.07 5.41
N LYS A 137 -16.31 -7.58 6.64
CA LYS A 137 -17.42 -8.44 7.09
C LYS A 137 -18.76 -7.70 7.03
N LYS A 138 -18.81 -6.45 7.52
CA LYS A 138 -20.03 -5.61 7.46
C LYS A 138 -20.46 -5.33 6.03
N TYR A 139 -19.50 -4.97 5.16
CA TYR A 139 -19.74 -4.71 3.74
C TYR A 139 -20.37 -5.93 3.04
N ARG A 140 -19.80 -7.12 3.25
CA ARG A 140 -20.29 -8.37 2.65
C ARG A 140 -21.69 -8.77 3.08
N TRP A 141 -22.06 -8.48 4.32
CA TRP A 141 -23.38 -8.82 4.84
C TRP A 141 -24.41 -7.71 4.66
N GLY A 142 -24.05 -6.61 3.98
CA GLY A 142 -24.95 -5.49 3.76
C GLY A 142 -25.46 -4.90 5.08
N ILE A 143 -24.65 -4.96 6.14
CA ILE A 143 -24.97 -4.30 7.40
C ILE A 143 -24.65 -2.81 7.19
N ASP A 144 -25.52 -2.15 6.43
CA ASP A 144 -25.62 -0.70 6.41
C ASP A 144 -25.98 -0.27 7.84
N GLY A 145 -25.00 0.29 8.52
CA GLY A 145 -25.17 0.84 9.85
C GLY A 145 -24.26 2.05 9.98
N GLU A 146 -24.73 3.16 9.40
CA GLU A 146 -24.35 4.55 9.70
C GLU A 146 -22.87 4.79 10.06
N MET A 147 -22.08 5.22 9.06
CA MET A 147 -20.94 6.11 9.31
C MET A 147 -21.42 7.55 9.40
#